data_AF-A0A1A7PDQ8-F1
#
_entry.id   AF-A0A1A7PDQ8-F1
#
_cell.length_a   1.000
_cell.length_b   1.000
_cell.length_c   1.000
_cell.angle_alpha   90.00
_cell.angle_beta   90.00
_cell.angle_gamma   90.00
#
_symmetry.space_group_name_H-M   'P 1'
#
loop_
_entity.id
_entity.type
_entity.pdbx_description
1 polymer ?
#
loop_
_entity_poly.entity_id
_entity_poly.type
_entity_poly.pdbx_seq_one_letter_code
_entity_poly.pdbx_strand_id
1 'polypeptide(L)' 'MEDAIADIATVFHWSPNVFDEMELDELMQWREKARERAEYQE' A
#
# COMPACT_ATOMS: atom_id res chain seq x y z
N MET A 1 7.76 -2.64 -8.53
CA MET A 1 7.64 -2.93 -7.09
C MET A 1 7.46 -1.64 -6.31
N GLU A 2 8.27 -0.61 -6.59
CA GLU A 2 8.16 0.72 -5.96
C GLU A 2 6.80 1.41 -6.16
N ASP A 3 6.20 1.25 -7.34
CA ASP A 3 4.87 1.79 -7.66
C ASP A 3 3.75 1.21 -6.77
N ALA A 4 3.86 -0.08 -6.41
CA ALA A 4 2.91 -0.71 -5.48
C ALA A 4 3.03 -0.14 -4.05
N ILE A 5 4.26 0.12 -3.61
CA ILE A 5 4.54 0.67 -2.29
C ILE A 5 4.06 2.13 -2.22
N ALA A 6 4.29 2.90 -3.29
CA ALA A 6 3.85 4.28 -3.40
C ALA A 6 2.32 4.42 -3.39
N ASP A 7 1.60 3.52 -4.06
CA ASP A 7 0.13 3.50 -4.09
C ASP A 7 -0.44 3.26 -2.68
N ILE A 8 0.08 2.24 -1.97
CA ILE A 8 -0.29 1.97 -0.59
C ILE A 8 0.08 3.14 0.33
N ALA A 9 1.28 3.70 0.19
CA ALA A 9 1.75 4.84 0.99
C ALA A 9 0.83 6.05 0.81
N THR A 10 0.33 6.29 -0.39
CA THR A 10 -0.55 7.43 -0.70
C THR A 10 -1.97 7.20 -0.21
N VAL A 11 -2.53 6.00 -0.41
CA VAL A 11 -3.89 5.66 0.03
C VAL A 11 -3.98 5.58 1.55
N PHE A 12 -2.98 5.00 2.22
CA PHE A 12 -2.98 4.77 3.66
C PHE A 12 -2.14 5.76 4.46
N HIS A 13 -1.45 6.70 3.80
CA HIS A 13 -0.54 7.67 4.43
C HIS A 13 0.51 6.97 5.31
N TRP A 14 1.04 5.84 4.84
CA TRP A 14 2.01 5.04 5.60
C TRP A 14 3.40 5.66 5.63
N SER A 15 4.06 5.49 6.78
CA SER A 15 5.43 5.94 7.00
C SER A 15 6.44 4.88 6.55
N PRO A 16 7.67 5.27 6.15
CA PRO A 16 8.67 4.33 5.65
C PRO A 16 9.07 3.22 6.63
N ASN A 17 8.88 3.42 7.94
CA ASN A 17 9.08 2.41 8.98
C ASN A 17 8.15 1.20 8.80
N VAL A 18 6.94 1.43 8.28
CA VAL A 18 5.92 0.39 8.08
C VAL A 18 6.39 -0.60 7.01
N PHE A 19 7.16 -0.15 6.01
CA PHE A 19 7.72 -1.04 4.98
C PHE A 19 8.90 -1.88 5.49
N ASP A 20 9.58 -1.44 6.56
CA ASP A 20 10.68 -2.18 7.18
C ASP A 20 10.16 -3.24 8.17
N GLU A 21 9.03 -2.95 8.81
CA GLU A 21 8.36 -3.86 9.76
C GLU A 21 7.51 -4.94 9.07
N MET A 22 7.10 -4.73 7.81
CA MET A 22 6.17 -5.62 7.09
C MET A 22 6.87 -6.44 6.01
N GLU A 23 6.43 -7.69 5.85
CA GLU A 23 6.97 -8.54 4.79
C GLU A 23 6.42 -8.15 3.40
N LEU A 24 7.20 -8.45 2.36
CA LEU A 24 6.83 -8.14 0.97
C LEU A 24 5.48 -8.79 0.56
N ASP A 25 5.15 -9.94 1.13
CA ASP A 25 3.85 -10.60 0.93
C ASP A 25 2.69 -9.75 1.47
N GLU A 26 2.85 -9.17 2.65
CA GLU A 26 1.85 -8.29 3.25
C GLU A 26 1.68 -7.03 2.38
N LEU A 27 2.77 -6.43 1.90
CA LEU A 27 2.70 -5.28 0.99
C LEU A 27 1.90 -5.60 -0.28
N MET A 28 2.03 -6.80 -0.83
CA MET A 28 1.23 -7.21 -1.98
C MET A 28 -0.27 -7.31 -1.65
N GLN A 29 -0.64 -7.80 -0.46
CA GLN A 29 -2.03 -7.82 0.00
C GLN A 29 -2.60 -6.41 0.26
N TRP A 30 -1.79 -5.52 0.81
CA TRP A 30 -2.20 -4.13 1.06
C TRP A 30 -2.33 -3.32 -0.23
N ARG A 31 -1.55 -3.65 -1.25
CA ARG A 31 -1.70 -3.07 -2.59
C ARG A 31 -3.09 -3.31 -3.16
N GLU A 32 -3.60 -4.53 -3.02
CA GLU A 32 -4.95 -4.88 -3.50
C GLU A 32 -6.01 -4.05 -2.77
N LYS A 33 -5.90 -3.95 -1.45
CA LYS A 33 -6.79 -3.12 -0.62
C LYS A 33 -6.67 -1.63 -0.92
N ALA A 34 -5.47 -1.14 -1.23
CA ALA A 34 -5.24 0.26 -1.62
C ALA A 34 -6.00 0.58 -2.90
N ARG A 35 -5.89 -0.31 -3.89
CA ARG A 35 -6.59 -0.22 -5.16
C ARG A 35 -8.11 -0.23 -5.01
N GLU A 36 -8.66 -1.18 -4.25
CA GLU A 36 -10.10 -1.25 -3.99
C GLU A 36 -10.63 0.04 -3.34
N ARG A 37 -9.85 0.64 -2.43
CA ARG A 37 -10.21 1.92 -1.81
C ARG A 37 -10.09 3.10 -2.77
N ALA A 38 -9.06 3.12 -3.61
CA ALA A 38 -8.88 4.15 -4.62
C ALA A 38 -10.05 4.16 -5.62
N GLU A 39 -10.48 2.97 -6.07
CA GLU A 39 -11.64 2.81 -6.97
C GLU A 39 -12.97 3.17 -6.30
N TYR A 40 -13.09 3.01 -4.97
CA TYR A 40 -14.32 3.37 -4.24
C TYR A 40 -14.46 4.87 -3.93
N GLN A 41 -13.39 5.66 -4.06
CA GLN A 41 -13.43 7.10 -3.79
C GLN A 41 -13.91 7.93 -5.00
N GLU A 42 -14.41 7.29 -6.06
CA GLU A 42 -15.02 7.92 -7.26
C GLU A 42 -16.56 7.83 -7.29
#